data_AF-A0A916LYP3-F1
#
_entry.id   AF-A0A916LYP3-F1
#
_cell.length_a   1.000
_cell.length_b   1.000
_cell.length_c   1.000
_cell.angle_alpha   90.00
_cell.angle_beta   90.00
_cell.angle_gamma   90.00
#
_symmetry.space_group_name_H-M   'P 1'
#
loop_
_entity.id
_entity.type
_entity.pdbx_description
1 polymer ?
#
loop_
_entity_poly.entity_id
_entity_poly.type
_entity_poly.pdbx_seq_one_letter_code
_entity_poly.pdbx_strand_id
1 'polypeptide(L)'
;MAGLLALFYYVVIPIIVLVIGAKLVIPLVSANETALKWVAIFFGSLVVLFGLIWVLGGGRKWSLDDEVKRLCAVDGGTRVFEEVPLPTSEFDEFWTPKYWYSYRGNSTNRITDDATIIERPMGPNHTWEWEVRHLKKGNPSMSRSQAKIIRNSDGKVMGESISYGRGGGDLPGPWHGSSFRCPSDAPDLLKAVFVPRNAIIANPTLQGTLRDEAAHRP
;
A
#
# COMPACT_ATOMS: atom_id res chain seq x y z
N MET A 1 13.82 -7.20 -13.24
CA MET A 1 14.61 -6.06 -13.78
C MET A 1 15.37 -5.26 -12.72
N ALA A 2 14.84 -5.06 -11.50
CA ALA A 2 15.51 -4.25 -10.47
C ALA A 2 16.92 -4.75 -10.06
N GLY A 3 17.15 -6.06 -10.00
CA GLY A 3 18.44 -6.62 -9.58
C GLY A 3 19.61 -6.34 -10.54
N LEU A 4 19.36 -6.34 -11.86
CA LEU A 4 20.38 -6.09 -12.88
C LEU A 4 20.79 -4.62 -12.92
N LEU A 5 19.83 -3.71 -12.73
CA LEU A 5 20.11 -2.28 -12.60
C LEU A 5 20.88 -1.97 -11.32
N ALA A 6 20.54 -2.62 -10.20
CA ALA A 6 21.30 -2.50 -8.96
C ALA A 6 22.75 -2.97 -9.15
N LEU A 7 22.97 -4.13 -9.77
CA LEU A 7 24.32 -4.65 -9.99
C LEU A 7 25.14 -3.73 -10.91
N PHE A 8 24.55 -3.21 -11.98
CA PHE A 8 25.23 -2.25 -12.85
C PHE A 8 25.60 -0.95 -12.13
N TYR A 9 24.66 -0.38 -11.37
CA TYR A 9 24.86 0.91 -10.72
C TYR A 9 25.78 0.85 -9.49
N TYR A 10 25.70 -0.22 -8.71
CA TYR A 10 26.47 -0.37 -7.47
C TYR A 10 27.77 -1.15 -7.61
N VAL A 11 27.97 -1.89 -8.71
CA VAL A 11 29.20 -2.68 -8.93
C VAL A 11 29.93 -2.21 -10.18
N VAL A 12 29.27 -2.19 -11.33
CA VAL A 12 29.94 -1.91 -12.61
C VAL A 12 30.40 -0.45 -12.70
N ILE A 13 29.53 0.51 -12.39
CA ILE A 13 29.88 1.94 -12.45
C ILE A 13 31.02 2.27 -11.47
N PRO A 14 31.01 1.86 -10.18
CA PRO A 14 32.13 2.11 -9.28
C PRO A 14 33.44 1.46 -9.74
N ILE A 15 33.41 0.24 -10.29
CA ILE A 15 34.61 -0.40 -10.85
C ILE A 15 35.16 0.42 -12.03
N ILE A 16 34.29 0.87 -12.93
CA ILE A 16 34.69 1.71 -14.07
C ILE A 16 35.29 3.03 -13.58
N VAL A 17 34.65 3.71 -12.61
CA VAL A 17 35.16 4.96 -12.01
C VAL A 17 36.50 4.73 -11.31
N LEU A 18 36.67 3.60 -10.60
CA LEU A 18 37.94 3.24 -9.97
C LEU A 18 39.04 2.95 -11.00
N VAL A 19 38.73 2.22 -12.08
CA VAL A 19 39.72 1.88 -13.12
C VAL A 19 40.13 3.12 -13.93
N ILE A 20 39.16 3.94 -14.35
CA ILE A 20 39.43 5.19 -15.07
C ILE A 20 40.14 6.19 -14.16
N GLY A 21 39.68 6.33 -12.92
CA GLY A 21 40.32 7.15 -11.89
C GLY A 21 41.75 6.70 -11.65
N ALA A 22 42.00 5.41 -11.45
CA ALA A 22 43.34 4.86 -11.28
C ALA A 22 44.23 5.17 -12.48
N LYS A 23 43.78 4.91 -13.72
CA LYS A 23 44.63 5.13 -14.90
C LYS A 23 44.94 6.59 -15.19
N LEU A 24 44.01 7.51 -14.91
CA LEU A 24 44.20 8.94 -15.17
C LEU A 24 44.88 9.68 -14.00
N VAL A 25 44.57 9.28 -12.77
CA VAL A 25 44.99 10.00 -11.56
C VAL A 25 46.32 9.49 -11.03
N ILE A 26 46.61 8.19 -11.10
CA ILE A 26 47.89 7.62 -10.61
C ILE A 26 49.12 8.26 -11.28
N PRO A 27 49.22 8.42 -12.62
CA PRO A 27 50.39 9.06 -13.23
C PRO A 27 50.47 10.57 -12.95
N LEU A 28 49.33 11.24 -12.68
CA LEU A 28 49.29 12.66 -12.32
C LEU A 28 49.72 12.89 -10.86
N VAL A 29 49.41 11.93 -9.99
CA VAL A 29 49.65 11.98 -8.54
C VAL A 29 51.05 11.49 -8.17
N SER A 30 51.64 10.57 -8.92
CA SER A 30 53.02 10.12 -8.69
C SER A 30 54.07 11.24 -8.84
N ALA A 31 53.69 12.39 -9.38
CA ALA A 31 54.53 13.57 -9.51
C ALA A 31 54.45 14.54 -8.30
N ASN A 32 53.47 14.39 -7.40
CA ASN A 32 53.26 15.34 -6.31
C ASN A 32 52.51 14.69 -5.13
N GLU A 33 53.19 14.44 -4.00
CA GLU A 33 52.60 13.83 -2.79
C GLU A 33 51.37 14.57 -2.26
N THR A 34 51.27 15.88 -2.52
CA THR A 34 50.09 16.67 -2.12
C THR A 34 48.84 16.29 -2.90
N ALA A 35 48.97 15.90 -4.18
CA ALA A 35 47.84 15.53 -5.02
C ALA A 35 47.17 14.22 -4.56
N LEU A 36 47.96 13.25 -4.07
CA LEU A 36 47.42 11.98 -3.55
C LEU A 36 46.50 12.21 -2.34
N LYS A 37 46.91 13.11 -1.44
CA LYS A 37 46.14 13.46 -0.23
C LYS A 37 44.80 14.07 -0.61
N TRP A 38 44.78 15.01 -1.55
CA TRP A 38 43.53 15.65 -1.99
C TRP A 38 42.59 14.68 -2.70
N VAL A 39 43.12 13.78 -3.55
CA VAL A 39 42.33 12.73 -4.20
C VAL A 39 41.71 11.79 -3.16
N ALA A 40 42.50 11.32 -2.18
CA ALA A 40 42.01 10.46 -1.12
C ALA A 40 40.92 11.14 -0.27
N ILE A 41 41.12 12.42 0.08
CA ILE A 41 40.12 13.22 0.82
C ILE A 41 38.83 13.36 0.00
N PHE A 42 38.93 13.65 -1.29
CA PHE A 42 37.77 13.80 -2.17
C PHE A 42 36.94 12.50 -2.25
N PHE A 43 37.58 11.37 -2.55
CA PHE A 43 36.88 10.08 -2.62
C PHE A 43 36.35 9.62 -1.26
N GLY A 44 37.10 9.81 -0.19
CA GLY A 44 36.65 9.51 1.17
C GLY A 44 35.40 10.32 1.54
N SER A 45 35.39 11.62 1.23
CA SER A 45 34.23 12.50 1.41
C SER A 45 33.02 12.03 0.61
N LEU A 46 33.23 11.62 -0.65
CA LEU A 46 32.17 11.14 -1.52
C LEU A 46 31.53 9.86 -0.98
N VAL A 47 32.33 8.88 -0.53
CA VAL A 47 31.82 7.65 0.10
C VAL A 47 30.99 7.95 1.35
N VAL A 48 31.46 8.84 2.22
CA VAL A 48 30.72 9.26 3.42
C VAL A 48 29.41 9.93 3.03
N LEU A 49 29.42 10.83 2.04
CA LEU A 49 28.23 11.52 1.54
C LEU A 49 27.19 10.52 0.99
N PHE A 50 27.60 9.59 0.14
CA PHE A 50 26.70 8.56 -0.41
C PHE A 50 26.15 7.63 0.67
N GLY A 51 26.98 7.23 1.64
CA GLY A 51 26.54 6.45 2.79
C GLY A 51 25.49 7.17 3.62
N LEU A 52 25.70 8.47 3.88
CA LEU A 52 24.72 9.31 4.58
C LEU A 52 23.41 9.44 3.78
N ILE A 53 23.47 9.65 2.47
CA ILE A 53 22.26 9.71 1.63
C ILE A 53 21.47 8.40 1.72
N TRP A 54 22.13 7.25 1.69
CA TRP A 54 21.46 5.96 1.77
C TRP A 54 20.79 5.74 3.14
N VAL A 55 21.51 6.01 4.23
CA VAL A 55 20.98 5.88 5.61
C VAL A 55 19.81 6.84 5.84
N LEU A 56 19.93 8.08 5.36
CA LEU A 56 18.94 9.12 5.62
C LEU A 56 17.68 8.97 4.76
N GLY A 57 17.81 8.62 3.47
CA GLY A 57 16.70 8.60 2.52
C GLY A 57 16.19 7.22 2.08
N GLY A 58 17.07 6.22 1.92
CA GLY A 58 16.71 4.97 1.23
C GLY A 58 16.36 3.80 2.15
N GLY A 59 17.21 3.52 3.15
CA GLY A 59 17.14 2.26 3.89
C GLY A 59 15.83 2.08 4.68
N ARG A 60 15.39 3.13 5.39
CA ARG A 60 14.16 3.10 6.20
C ARG A 60 12.89 2.91 5.37
N LYS A 61 12.89 3.46 4.15
CA LYS A 61 11.77 3.37 3.20
C LYS A 61 11.62 1.92 2.72
N TRP A 62 12.72 1.31 2.27
CA TRP A 62 12.73 -0.06 1.77
C TRP A 62 12.31 -1.08 2.84
N SER A 63 12.83 -0.94 4.06
CA SER A 63 12.42 -1.81 5.18
C SER A 63 10.93 -1.72 5.50
N LEU A 64 10.32 -0.54 5.37
CA LEU A 64 8.87 -0.39 5.57
C LEU A 64 8.06 -0.90 4.37
N ASP A 65 8.55 -0.76 3.15
CA ASP A 65 7.87 -1.35 1.99
C ASP A 65 7.80 -2.89 2.12
N ASP A 66 8.85 -3.52 2.64
CA ASP A 66 8.86 -4.95 2.90
C ASP A 66 7.97 -5.34 4.07
N GLU A 67 7.90 -4.53 5.13
CA GLU A 67 6.95 -4.74 6.23
C GLU A 67 5.50 -4.60 5.77
N VAL A 68 5.19 -3.60 4.91
CA VAL A 68 3.88 -3.44 4.28
C VAL A 68 3.52 -4.69 3.46
N LYS A 69 4.44 -5.22 2.65
CA LYS A 69 4.22 -6.47 1.90
C LYS A 69 3.99 -7.65 2.83
N ARG A 70 4.77 -7.77 3.91
CA ARG A 70 4.64 -8.85 4.89
C ARG A 70 3.25 -8.83 5.55
N LEU A 71 2.80 -7.67 6.03
CA LEU A 71 1.48 -7.51 6.63
C LEU A 71 0.36 -7.76 5.60
N CYS A 72 0.51 -7.22 4.39
CA CYS A 72 -0.42 -7.44 3.30
C CYS A 72 -0.56 -8.93 2.92
N ALA A 73 0.51 -9.72 3.00
CA ALA A 73 0.45 -11.17 2.76
C ALA A 73 -0.29 -11.95 3.86
N VAL A 74 -0.43 -11.39 5.07
CA VAL A 74 -1.13 -12.03 6.19
C VAL A 74 -2.64 -11.82 6.09
N ASP A 75 -3.09 -10.56 5.97
CA ASP A 75 -4.53 -10.22 5.99
C ASP A 75 -4.95 -9.19 4.95
N GLY A 76 -4.05 -8.76 4.06
CA GLY A 76 -4.36 -7.81 3.01
C GLY A 76 -5.28 -8.40 1.94
N GLY A 77 -6.11 -7.55 1.34
CA GLY A 77 -7.07 -7.95 0.32
C GLY A 77 -8.52 -7.81 0.76
N THR A 78 -9.39 -8.23 -0.14
CA THR A 78 -10.84 -8.18 0.04
C THR A 78 -11.35 -9.57 0.40
N ARG A 79 -12.08 -9.68 1.51
CA ARG A 79 -12.75 -10.90 1.97
C ARG A 79 -14.25 -10.65 1.99
N VAL A 80 -15.00 -11.50 1.31
CA VAL A 80 -16.47 -11.47 1.29
C VAL A 80 -16.95 -12.61 2.18
N PHE A 81 -17.74 -12.26 3.20
CA PHE A 81 -18.37 -13.22 4.09
C PHE A 81 -19.79 -13.56 3.66
N GLU A 82 -20.49 -12.61 3.05
CA GLU A 82 -21.83 -12.80 2.53
C GLU A 82 -22.08 -11.86 1.36
N GLU A 83 -22.48 -12.43 0.22
CA GLU A 83 -22.90 -11.69 -0.96
C GLU A 83 -24.35 -11.24 -0.82
N VAL A 84 -24.64 -10.01 -1.25
CA VAL A 84 -25.97 -9.42 -1.21
C VAL A 84 -26.51 -9.29 -2.63
N PRO A 85 -27.49 -10.12 -3.04
CA PRO A 85 -28.09 -10.01 -4.35
C PRO A 85 -28.96 -8.76 -4.45
N LEU A 86 -28.65 -7.89 -5.39
CA LEU A 86 -29.44 -6.70 -5.68
C LEU A 86 -30.08 -6.75 -7.07
N PRO A 87 -31.27 -6.14 -7.25
CA PRO A 87 -31.81 -5.90 -8.58
C PRO A 87 -30.80 -5.13 -9.46
N THR A 88 -30.71 -5.46 -10.74
CA THR A 88 -29.82 -4.74 -11.68
C THR A 88 -30.15 -3.25 -11.76
N SER A 89 -31.40 -2.86 -11.50
CA SER A 89 -31.84 -1.46 -11.43
C SER A 89 -31.17 -0.66 -10.29
N GLU A 90 -30.62 -1.33 -9.28
CA GLU A 90 -29.94 -0.69 -8.14
C GLU A 90 -28.46 -0.41 -8.41
N PHE A 91 -27.93 -0.80 -9.58
CA PHE A 91 -26.55 -0.49 -9.98
C PHE A 91 -26.54 0.69 -10.96
N ASP A 92 -25.48 1.49 -10.88
CA ASP A 92 -25.17 2.51 -11.88
C ASP A 92 -24.48 1.90 -13.12
N GLU A 93 -24.12 2.76 -14.07
CA GLU A 93 -23.43 2.36 -15.31
C GLU A 93 -22.03 1.75 -15.08
N PHE A 94 -21.44 1.93 -13.90
CA PHE A 94 -20.14 1.40 -13.51
C PHE A 94 -20.22 0.14 -12.65
N TRP A 95 -21.42 -0.46 -12.54
CA TRP A 95 -21.71 -1.57 -11.64
C TRP A 95 -21.45 -1.27 -10.17
N THR A 96 -21.60 -0.02 -9.77
CA THR A 96 -21.57 0.40 -8.37
C THR A 96 -22.99 0.52 -7.85
N PRO A 97 -23.30 0.06 -6.62
CA PRO A 97 -24.65 0.21 -6.09
C PRO A 97 -25.02 1.70 -5.90
N LYS A 98 -26.16 2.13 -6.45
CA LYS A 98 -26.61 3.54 -6.50
C LYS A 98 -26.65 4.23 -5.14
N TYR A 99 -27.03 3.50 -4.10
CA TYR A 99 -27.15 4.02 -2.74
C TYR A 99 -25.80 4.40 -2.11
N TRP A 100 -24.66 4.03 -2.71
CA TRP A 100 -23.34 4.50 -2.31
C TRP A 100 -23.22 6.03 -2.35
N TYR A 101 -23.78 6.67 -3.38
CA TYR A 101 -23.65 8.11 -3.58
C TYR A 101 -24.70 8.92 -2.81
N SER A 102 -25.88 8.35 -2.55
CA SER A 102 -27.05 9.07 -2.03
C SER A 102 -26.89 9.53 -0.57
N TYR A 103 -26.04 8.86 0.21
CA TYR A 103 -25.97 9.04 1.67
C TYR A 103 -24.66 9.68 2.16
N ARG A 104 -23.87 10.27 1.25
CA ARG A 104 -22.56 10.85 1.57
C ARG A 104 -22.61 11.99 2.60
N GLY A 105 -23.77 12.62 2.79
CA GLY A 105 -23.95 13.75 3.71
C GLY A 105 -24.02 13.39 5.20
N ASN A 106 -24.30 12.14 5.56
CA ASN A 106 -24.52 11.72 6.95
C ASN A 106 -23.34 10.91 7.51
N SER A 107 -22.11 11.32 7.24
CA SER A 107 -20.93 10.63 7.77
C SER A 107 -20.64 11.02 9.22
N THR A 108 -20.41 10.03 10.08
CA THR A 108 -19.85 10.25 11.42
C THR A 108 -18.36 9.99 11.38
N ASN A 109 -17.58 10.87 12.01
CA ASN A 109 -16.13 10.72 12.13
C ASN A 109 -15.78 10.55 13.60
N ARG A 110 -15.10 9.45 13.94
CA ARG A 110 -14.53 9.22 15.26
C ARG A 110 -13.00 9.19 15.14
N ILE A 111 -12.35 10.12 15.82
CA ILE A 111 -10.89 10.24 15.83
C ILE A 111 -10.38 9.82 17.21
N THR A 112 -9.38 8.96 17.21
CA THR A 112 -8.64 8.50 18.39
C THR A 112 -7.16 8.81 18.19
N ASP A 113 -6.33 8.56 19.21
CA ASP A 113 -4.89 8.83 19.11
C ASP A 113 -4.22 8.04 17.98
N ASP A 114 -4.66 6.81 17.71
CA ASP A 114 -4.03 5.90 16.73
C ASP A 114 -4.91 5.58 15.52
N ALA A 115 -6.22 5.88 15.56
CA ALA A 115 -7.14 5.57 14.47
C ALA A 115 -8.14 6.68 14.13
N THR A 116 -8.50 6.75 12.85
CA THR A 116 -9.64 7.53 12.34
C THR A 116 -10.67 6.58 11.78
N ILE A 117 -11.91 6.65 12.26
CA ILE A 117 -13.02 5.81 11.83
C ILE A 117 -14.07 6.71 11.20
N ILE A 118 -14.50 6.36 9.99
CA ILE A 118 -15.53 7.06 9.23
C ILE A 118 -16.64 6.06 8.95
N GLU A 119 -17.85 6.34 9.45
CA GLU A 119 -19.03 5.52 9.15
C GLU A 119 -19.91 6.30 8.18
N ARG A 120 -20.49 5.59 7.21
CA ARG A 120 -21.40 6.15 6.21
C ARG A 120 -22.59 5.21 6.04
N PRO A 121 -23.83 5.67 6.26
CA PRO A 121 -24.98 4.86 5.93
C PRO A 121 -24.99 4.57 4.42
N MET A 122 -25.33 3.33 4.06
CA MET A 122 -25.44 2.85 2.69
C MET A 122 -26.87 2.36 2.46
N GLY A 123 -27.81 3.30 2.38
CA GLY A 123 -29.24 2.99 2.37
C GLY A 123 -29.77 2.61 3.75
N PRO A 124 -31.00 2.07 3.82
CA PRO A 124 -31.63 1.72 5.09
C PRO A 124 -31.00 0.50 5.78
N ASN A 125 -30.41 -0.40 5.00
CA ASN A 125 -30.07 -1.75 5.47
C ASN A 125 -28.58 -1.98 5.72
N HIS A 126 -27.70 -1.08 5.27
CA HIS A 126 -26.25 -1.28 5.37
C HIS A 126 -25.54 -0.01 5.82
N THR A 127 -24.35 -0.19 6.38
CA THR A 127 -23.41 0.86 6.76
C THR A 127 -22.03 0.49 6.24
N TRP A 128 -21.32 1.48 5.69
CA TRP A 128 -19.92 1.36 5.34
C TRP A 128 -19.06 1.99 6.42
N GLU A 129 -18.11 1.23 6.93
CA GLU A 129 -17.15 1.70 7.93
C GLU A 129 -15.76 1.69 7.30
N TRP A 130 -15.01 2.78 7.48
CA TRP A 130 -13.62 2.89 7.08
C TRP A 130 -12.76 3.32 8.25
N GLU A 131 -11.90 2.42 8.70
CA GLU A 131 -10.91 2.64 9.75
C GLU A 131 -9.52 2.82 9.13
N VAL A 132 -8.82 3.89 9.49
CA VAL A 132 -7.40 4.07 9.22
C VAL A 132 -6.66 4.07 10.54
N ARG A 133 -5.85 3.05 10.77
CA ARG A 133 -5.00 2.93 11.96
C ARG A 133 -3.55 3.24 11.61
N HIS A 134 -2.92 4.11 12.37
CA HIS A 134 -1.50 4.46 12.24
C HIS A 134 -0.63 3.47 12.99
N LEU A 135 0.05 2.58 12.26
CA LEU A 135 0.98 1.60 12.83
C LEU A 135 2.35 2.23 13.16
N LYS A 136 2.76 3.22 12.36
CA LYS A 136 3.97 4.00 12.59
C LYS A 136 3.75 5.45 12.19
N LYS A 137 3.99 6.37 13.12
CA LYS A 137 3.93 7.82 12.87
C LYS A 137 5.31 8.36 12.48
N GLY A 138 5.35 9.47 11.75
CA GLY A 138 6.59 10.17 11.37
C GLY A 138 6.88 10.13 9.86
N ASN A 139 8.14 10.31 9.50
CA ASN A 139 8.62 10.31 8.12
C ASN A 139 9.77 9.30 7.95
N PRO A 140 9.53 8.10 7.40
CA PRO A 140 8.26 7.59 6.84
C PRO A 140 7.21 7.18 7.88
N SER A 141 5.94 7.20 7.48
CA SER A 141 4.79 6.67 8.23
C SER A 141 4.27 5.37 7.62
N MET A 142 3.53 4.60 8.42
CA MET A 142 2.84 3.38 7.99
C MET A 142 1.44 3.32 8.61
N SER A 143 0.44 2.96 7.80
CA SER A 143 -0.94 2.81 8.24
C SER A 143 -1.58 1.55 7.67
N ARG A 144 -2.65 1.11 8.34
CA ARG A 144 -3.59 0.07 7.92
C ARG A 144 -4.93 0.73 7.66
N SER A 145 -5.50 0.52 6.48
CA SER A 145 -6.83 0.97 6.11
C SER A 145 -7.75 -0.24 5.96
N GLN A 146 -8.84 -0.28 6.72
CA GLN A 146 -9.84 -1.34 6.68
C GLN A 146 -11.20 -0.74 6.33
N ALA A 147 -11.79 -1.20 5.23
CA ALA A 147 -13.17 -0.91 4.88
C ALA A 147 -14.04 -2.12 5.23
N LYS A 148 -15.25 -1.90 5.76
CA LYS A 148 -16.24 -2.94 6.05
C LYS A 148 -17.59 -2.53 5.51
N ILE A 149 -18.40 -3.52 5.11
CA ILE A 149 -19.83 -3.36 4.86
C ILE A 149 -20.57 -4.12 5.94
N ILE A 150 -21.39 -3.43 6.71
CA ILE A 150 -22.10 -3.94 7.89
C ILE A 150 -23.59 -3.90 7.60
N ARG A 151 -24.31 -4.98 7.89
CA ARG A 151 -25.78 -5.01 7.83
C ARG A 151 -26.35 -4.40 9.11
N ASN A 152 -27.28 -3.45 8.96
CA ASN A 152 -27.82 -2.68 10.08
C ASN A 152 -28.73 -3.52 11.00
N SER A 153 -29.40 -4.55 10.48
CA SER A 153 -30.39 -5.31 11.24
C SER A 153 -29.78 -6.20 12.34
N ASP A 154 -28.57 -6.71 12.12
CA ASP A 154 -27.90 -7.67 13.00
C ASP A 154 -26.44 -7.28 13.34
N GLY A 155 -25.92 -6.20 12.74
CA GLY A 155 -24.53 -5.77 12.89
C GLY A 155 -23.52 -6.70 12.21
N LYS A 156 -23.96 -7.62 11.35
CA LYS A 156 -23.08 -8.60 10.70
C LYS A 156 -22.21 -7.92 9.63
N VAL A 157 -20.91 -8.25 9.62
CA VAL A 157 -19.98 -7.82 8.56
C VAL A 157 -20.17 -8.72 7.34
N MET A 158 -20.54 -8.11 6.22
CA MET A 158 -20.82 -8.77 4.94
C MET A 158 -19.56 -8.95 4.11
N GLY A 159 -18.62 -8.02 4.24
CA GLY A 159 -17.30 -8.12 3.66
C GLY A 159 -16.39 -7.04 4.21
N GLU A 160 -15.09 -7.26 4.05
CA GLU A 160 -14.07 -6.31 4.44
C GLU A 160 -12.93 -6.25 3.43
N SER A 161 -12.27 -5.11 3.32
CA SER A 161 -11.09 -4.92 2.50
C SER A 161 -10.01 -4.23 3.33
N ILE A 162 -8.85 -4.88 3.43
CA ILE A 162 -7.71 -4.42 4.22
C ILE A 162 -6.58 -4.06 3.26
N SER A 163 -6.02 -2.87 3.46
CA SER A 163 -4.83 -2.42 2.77
C SER A 163 -3.85 -1.80 3.76
N TYR A 164 -2.57 -1.90 3.43
CA TYR A 164 -1.47 -1.30 4.16
C TYR A 164 -0.80 -0.26 3.27
N GLY A 165 -0.35 0.83 3.87
CA GLY A 165 0.29 1.92 3.17
C GLY A 165 1.49 2.47 3.92
N ARG A 166 2.55 2.79 3.19
CA ARG A 166 3.65 3.65 3.63
C ARG A 166 3.50 5.01 2.98
N GLY A 167 3.72 6.08 3.76
CA GLY A 167 3.88 7.45 3.25
C GLY A 167 5.23 8.05 3.62
N GLY A 168 5.83 8.84 2.73
CA GLY A 168 7.07 9.58 2.98
C GLY A 168 8.34 8.72 2.97
N GLY A 169 9.35 9.11 3.74
CA GLY A 169 10.69 8.54 3.77
C GLY A 169 11.65 9.20 2.78
N ASP A 170 11.16 10.12 1.95
CA ASP A 170 11.99 10.88 1.02
C ASP A 170 12.70 12.04 1.72
N LEU A 171 13.78 12.51 1.10
CA LEU A 171 14.53 13.68 1.58
C LEU A 171 13.62 14.93 1.62
N PRO A 172 13.80 15.82 2.60
CA PRO A 172 12.99 17.04 2.71
C PRO A 172 13.17 17.90 1.46
N GLY A 173 12.07 18.36 0.87
CA GLY A 173 12.07 19.22 -0.31
C GLY A 173 10.66 19.56 -0.81
N PRO A 174 10.55 20.37 -1.89
CA PRO A 174 9.27 20.83 -2.43
C PRO A 174 8.45 19.75 -3.17
N TRP A 175 8.94 18.52 -3.26
CA TRP A 175 8.26 17.40 -3.91
C TRP A 175 7.29 16.67 -2.98
N HIS A 176 6.25 16.06 -3.55
CA HIS A 176 5.36 15.19 -2.80
C HIS A 176 6.10 13.95 -2.29
N GLY A 177 5.85 13.59 -1.03
CA GLY A 177 6.35 12.35 -0.46
C GLY A 177 5.83 11.15 -1.25
N SER A 178 6.72 10.22 -1.54
CA SER A 178 6.40 8.94 -2.14
C SER A 178 5.48 8.13 -1.23
N SER A 179 4.67 7.28 -1.84
CA SER A 179 3.84 6.33 -1.11
C SER A 179 3.99 4.93 -1.70
N PHE A 180 3.66 3.93 -0.90
CA PHE A 180 3.57 2.54 -1.32
C PHE A 180 2.32 1.96 -0.67
N ARG A 181 1.54 1.17 -1.42
CA ARG A 181 0.29 0.57 -0.93
C ARG A 181 0.20 -0.89 -1.35
N CYS A 182 -0.35 -1.72 -0.49
CA CYS A 182 -0.65 -3.12 -0.78
C CYS A 182 -2.02 -3.51 -0.20
N PRO A 183 -2.87 -4.26 -0.92
CA PRO A 183 -2.69 -4.66 -2.33
C PRO A 183 -2.88 -3.47 -3.27
N SER A 184 -2.22 -3.49 -4.43
CA SER A 184 -2.47 -2.52 -5.52
C SER A 184 -3.77 -2.82 -6.27
N ASP A 185 -4.12 -4.10 -6.37
CA ASP A 185 -5.15 -4.61 -7.29
C ASP A 185 -6.27 -5.35 -6.55
N ALA A 186 -6.58 -4.96 -5.32
CA ALA A 186 -7.70 -5.55 -4.58
C ALA A 186 -9.02 -5.27 -5.32
N PRO A 187 -9.92 -6.27 -5.45
CA PRO A 187 -11.23 -6.02 -6.02
C PRO A 187 -11.99 -5.04 -5.12
N ASP A 188 -12.77 -4.16 -5.75
CA ASP A 188 -13.59 -3.18 -5.06
C ASP A 188 -14.56 -3.90 -4.11
N LEU A 189 -14.49 -3.55 -2.82
CA LEU A 189 -15.30 -4.18 -1.78
C LEU A 189 -16.80 -4.08 -2.06
N LEU A 190 -17.27 -2.95 -2.61
CA LEU A 190 -18.68 -2.74 -2.93
C LEU A 190 -19.12 -3.70 -4.03
N LYS A 191 -18.29 -3.86 -5.07
CA LYS A 191 -18.58 -4.75 -6.19
C LYS A 191 -18.48 -6.22 -5.82
N ALA A 192 -17.64 -6.56 -4.84
CA ALA A 192 -17.48 -7.92 -4.35
C ALA A 192 -18.64 -8.34 -3.43
N VAL A 193 -19.16 -7.44 -2.59
CA VAL A 193 -20.28 -7.76 -1.68
C VAL A 193 -21.63 -7.65 -2.38
N PHE A 194 -21.84 -6.65 -3.24
CA PHE A 194 -23.13 -6.43 -3.90
C PHE A 194 -23.12 -6.99 -5.31
N VAL A 195 -23.78 -8.11 -5.50
CA VAL A 195 -23.82 -8.82 -6.79
C VAL A 195 -25.18 -8.65 -7.46
N PRO A 196 -25.24 -8.55 -8.80
CA PRO A 196 -26.51 -8.54 -9.51
C PRO A 196 -27.26 -9.87 -9.30
N ARG A 197 -28.55 -9.82 -8.96
CA ARG A 197 -29.38 -11.01 -8.74
C ARG A 197 -29.34 -12.00 -9.92
N ASN A 198 -29.27 -11.47 -11.14
CA ASN A 198 -29.23 -12.29 -12.36
C ASN A 198 -27.90 -13.05 -12.51
N ALA A 199 -26.80 -12.54 -11.93
CA ALA A 199 -25.50 -13.20 -11.98
C ALA A 199 -25.47 -14.49 -11.14
N ILE A 200 -26.18 -14.50 -10.02
CA ILE A 200 -26.31 -15.71 -9.17
C ILE A 200 -27.10 -16.80 -9.90
N ILE A 201 -28.16 -16.42 -10.63
CA ILE A 201 -29.00 -17.37 -11.36
C ILE A 201 -28.21 -18.04 -12.50
N ALA A 202 -27.26 -17.32 -13.11
CA ALA A 202 -26.47 -17.81 -14.22
C ALA A 202 -25.33 -18.78 -13.81
N ASN A 203 -24.97 -18.85 -12.52
CA ASN A 203 -23.88 -19.70 -12.04
C ASN A 203 -24.30 -20.49 -10.78
N PRO A 204 -24.92 -21.67 -10.94
CA PRO A 204 -25.43 -22.49 -9.83
C PRO A 204 -24.34 -22.95 -8.85
N THR A 205 -23.07 -22.93 -9.26
CA THR A 205 -21.93 -23.27 -8.40
C THR A 205 -21.77 -22.30 -7.22
N LEU A 206 -22.26 -21.05 -7.34
CA LEU A 206 -22.34 -20.09 -6.23
C LEU A 206 -23.51 -20.34 -5.27
N GLN A 207 -24.49 -21.17 -5.64
CA GLN A 207 -25.61 -21.55 -4.76
C GLN A 207 -25.25 -22.66 -3.77
N GLY A 208 -24.23 -23.48 -4.07
CA GLY A 208 -23.82 -24.61 -3.21
C GLY A 208 -23.21 -24.14 -1.89
N THR A 209 -22.34 -23.13 -1.92
CA THR A 209 -21.66 -22.59 -0.75
C THR A 209 -22.62 -21.94 0.26
N LEU A 210 -23.72 -21.33 -0.20
CA LEU A 210 -24.73 -20.74 0.68
C LEU A 210 -25.65 -21.78 1.35
N ARG A 211 -25.79 -22.99 0.79
CA ARG A 211 -26.59 -24.07 1.42
C ARG A 211 -25.81 -24.83 2.48
N ASP A 212 -24.52 -25.07 2.26
CA ASP A 212 -23.73 -25.89 3.17
C ASP A 212 -23.39 -25.15 4.49
N GLU A 213 -23.33 -23.83 4.47
CA GLU A 213 -23.08 -23.02 5.69
C GLU A 213 -24.33 -22.87 6.59
N ALA A 214 -25.54 -23.06 6.03
CA ALA A 214 -26.79 -23.08 6.79
C ALA A 214 -27.03 -24.42 7.51
N ALA A 215 -26.34 -25.49 7.10
CA ALA A 215 -26.50 -26.84 7.66
C ALA A 215 -25.55 -27.14 8.84
N HIS A 216 -24.64 -26.22 9.20
CA HIS A 216 -23.59 -26.49 10.21
C HIS A 216 -23.57 -25.53 11.41
N ARG A 217 -24.69 -24.85 11.70
CA ARG A 217 -24.87 -24.15 12.99
C ARG A 217 -25.79 -24.97 13.91
N PRO A 218 -25.30 -25.43 15.09
CA PRO A 218 -26.15 -25.96 16.15
C PRO A 218 -27.02 -24.87 16.79
#